data_AF-A0A947KJG2-F1
#
_entry.id   AF-A0A947KJG2-F1
#
_cell.length_a   1.000
_cell.length_b   1.000
_cell.length_c   1.000
_cell.angle_alpha   90.00
_cell.angle_beta   90.00
_cell.angle_gamma   90.00
#
_symmetry.space_group_name_H-M   'P 1'
#
loop_
_entity.id
_entity.type
_entity.pdbx_description
1 polymer ?
#
loop_
_entity_poly.entity_id
_entity_poly.type
_entity_poly.pdbx_seq_one_letter_code
_entity_poly.pdbx_strand_id
1 'polypeptide(L)'
;MATIPVSAFDVHFSTGDRVWMRRPEGQLTGGFVIGMKLGRAKERTAEFKQDDDGAFTANPETTTFLKHLAKLELALYFLSDDRSVHFAGVGTSDSMSFDGGDLDEEVIFARNYPGHVFQRRMFRGLEQRAQLLLQQSILRSERWLQSQAVRGASQGESSVNALYAEILKRISSLPLTSDLAGKPKIDALLKRMADLEIRSREFARYGLIPEFHGKDIVQVIKQAPKTHVEIIMTVVTPYVESVERKLDAMENLQKRVDTLVSLLNSFYSGKALSYDVHVGFALSTTDGRRLQPEMLSSGERHLLLLFCNTVQALDKPSIFVIDEPEISLNIKWQRRLLSALLQCSEEQPVQYFLASHSLELLAQYRNNAIRLVSEQEVKDGTPKNA
;
A
#
# COMPACT_ATOMS: atom_id res chain seq x y z
N MET A 1 -30.53 -6.15 0.06
CA MET A 1 -31.29 -4.94 0.44
C MET A 1 -30.43 -4.11 1.37
N ALA A 2 -30.17 -2.84 1.06
CA ALA A 2 -29.36 -1.97 1.92
C ALA A 2 -30.18 -1.53 3.13
N THR A 3 -30.21 -2.36 4.16
CA THR A 3 -30.92 -2.19 5.43
C THR A 3 -30.09 -1.47 6.50
N ILE A 4 -29.01 -0.77 6.12
CA ILE A 4 -28.09 -0.16 7.08
C ILE A 4 -28.78 1.07 7.69
N PRO A 5 -29.13 1.06 8.99
CA PRO A 5 -29.85 2.15 9.63
C PRO A 5 -28.89 3.31 9.89
N VAL A 6 -29.00 4.38 9.09
CA VAL A 6 -28.17 5.59 9.20
C VAL A 6 -29.04 6.79 8.92
N SER A 7 -29.18 7.71 9.89
CA SER A 7 -29.89 8.98 9.69
C SER A 7 -29.04 10.01 8.95
N ALA A 8 -27.76 10.12 9.28
CA ALA A 8 -26.83 11.04 8.64
C ALA A 8 -25.37 10.62 8.87
N PHE A 9 -24.48 11.07 7.99
CA PHE A 9 -23.04 11.10 8.24
C PHE A 9 -22.42 12.39 7.68
N ASP A 10 -21.25 12.75 8.20
CA ASP A 10 -20.47 13.88 7.74
C ASP A 10 -18.98 13.53 7.78
N VAL A 11 -18.31 13.64 6.64
CA VAL A 11 -16.88 13.34 6.48
C VAL A 11 -16.17 14.61 6.06
N HIS A 12 -15.22 15.03 6.88
CA HIS A 12 -14.35 16.19 6.64
C HIS A 12 -12.95 15.71 6.26
N PHE A 13 -12.45 16.16 5.11
CA PHE A 13 -11.11 15.85 4.65
C PHE A 13 -10.12 16.92 5.13
N SER A 14 -8.84 16.55 5.27
CA SER A 14 -7.76 17.47 5.66
C SER A 14 -7.54 18.61 4.67
N THR A 15 -7.97 18.44 3.41
CA THR A 15 -8.00 19.46 2.35
C THR A 15 -9.04 20.56 2.59
N GLY A 16 -9.93 20.39 3.57
CA GLY A 16 -11.10 21.24 3.80
C GLY A 16 -12.33 20.83 2.99
N ASP A 17 -12.24 19.74 2.22
CA ASP A 17 -13.37 19.15 1.52
C ASP A 17 -14.34 18.49 2.50
N ARG A 18 -15.60 18.35 2.09
CA ARG A 18 -16.65 17.73 2.90
C ARG A 18 -17.56 16.87 2.04
N VAL A 19 -17.90 15.69 2.54
CA VAL A 19 -18.94 14.81 1.96
C VAL A 19 -19.89 14.41 3.08
N TRP A 20 -21.19 14.58 2.87
CA TRP A 20 -22.20 14.29 3.88
C TRP A 20 -23.41 13.60 3.25
N MET A 21 -24.14 12.84 4.06
CA MET A 21 -25.42 12.25 3.69
C MET A 21 -26.42 12.50 4.81
N ARG A 22 -27.68 12.77 4.46
CA ARG A 22 -28.78 12.92 5.39
C ARG A 22 -30.04 12.27 4.84
N ARG A 23 -30.75 11.57 5.71
CA ARG A 23 -32.11 11.11 5.49
C ARG A 23 -33.10 12.13 6.06
N PRO A 24 -34.38 12.07 5.63
CA PRO A 24 -35.46 12.78 6.29
C PRO A 24 -35.49 12.47 7.80
N GLU A 25 -35.92 13.44 8.59
CA GLU A 25 -35.94 13.34 10.05
C GLU A 25 -36.77 12.13 10.52
N GLY A 26 -36.21 11.34 11.44
CA GLY A 26 -36.83 10.11 11.94
C GLY A 26 -36.68 8.87 11.04
N GLN A 27 -36.11 9.00 9.84
CA GLN A 27 -35.85 7.85 8.96
C GLN A 27 -34.41 7.33 9.09
N LEU A 28 -34.27 6.02 9.28
CA LEU A 28 -32.98 5.33 9.33
C LEU A 28 -32.69 4.53 8.04
N THR A 29 -33.72 4.16 7.31
CA THR A 29 -33.67 3.46 6.01
C THR A 29 -34.48 4.25 4.97
N GLY A 30 -34.36 3.96 3.67
CA GLY A 30 -35.10 4.66 2.62
C GLY A 30 -34.23 5.40 1.60
N GLY A 31 -34.78 6.47 1.03
CA GLY A 31 -34.02 7.45 0.24
C GLY A 31 -33.14 8.35 1.11
N PHE A 32 -32.16 9.01 0.49
CA PHE A 32 -31.27 9.96 1.17
C PHE A 32 -30.82 11.08 0.24
N VAL A 33 -30.40 12.20 0.81
CA VAL A 33 -29.70 13.27 0.11
C VAL A 33 -28.23 13.19 0.47
N ILE A 34 -27.37 13.19 -0.53
CA ILE A 34 -25.92 13.26 -0.36
C ILE A 34 -25.41 14.58 -0.91
N GLY A 35 -24.42 15.17 -0.24
CA GLY A 35 -23.79 16.42 -0.62
C GLY A 35 -22.27 16.33 -0.59
N MET A 36 -21.62 17.11 -1.45
CA MET A 36 -20.18 17.29 -1.43
C MET A 36 -19.80 18.75 -1.65
N LYS A 37 -18.78 19.20 -0.95
CA LYS A 37 -18.15 20.51 -1.13
C LYS A 37 -16.65 20.30 -1.28
N LEU A 38 -16.13 20.63 -2.47
CA LEU A 38 -14.72 20.49 -2.81
C LEU A 38 -14.06 21.87 -2.92
N GLY A 39 -13.11 22.16 -2.04
CA GLY A 39 -12.40 23.43 -1.94
C GLY A 39 -13.34 24.64 -1.84
N ARG A 40 -13.15 25.61 -2.74
CA ARG A 40 -13.99 26.81 -2.85
C ARG A 40 -15.20 26.65 -3.78
N ALA A 41 -15.44 25.46 -4.32
CA ALA A 41 -16.56 25.24 -5.22
C ALA A 41 -17.90 25.32 -4.47
N LYS A 42 -18.98 25.61 -5.21
CA LYS A 42 -20.34 25.49 -4.69
C LYS A 42 -20.60 24.04 -4.29
N GLU A 43 -21.28 23.88 -3.17
CA GLU A 43 -21.76 22.59 -2.69
C GLU A 43 -22.70 21.97 -3.73
N ARG A 44 -22.49 20.68 -4.00
CA ARG A 44 -23.30 19.89 -4.92
C ARG A 44 -24.07 18.87 -4.10
N THR A 45 -25.33 18.66 -4.44
CA THR A 45 -26.18 17.67 -3.79
C THR A 45 -26.84 16.76 -4.83
N ALA A 46 -27.22 15.56 -4.40
CA ALA A 46 -28.03 14.64 -5.19
C ALA A 46 -28.97 13.86 -4.26
N GLU A 47 -30.20 13.65 -4.74
CA GLU A 47 -31.20 12.86 -4.04
C GLU A 47 -31.23 11.43 -4.61
N PHE A 48 -30.96 10.45 -3.75
CA PHE A 48 -31.07 9.03 -4.07
C PHE A 48 -32.41 8.52 -3.55
N LYS A 49 -33.34 8.25 -4.47
CA LYS A 49 -34.64 7.67 -4.14
C LYS A 49 -34.54 6.15 -4.15
N GLN A 50 -35.17 5.55 -3.15
CA GLN A 50 -35.29 4.10 -3.03
C GLN A 50 -36.70 3.70 -3.46
N ASP A 51 -36.82 2.71 -4.33
CA ASP A 51 -38.11 2.12 -4.71
C ASP A 51 -38.63 1.14 -3.65
N ASP A 52 -39.86 0.64 -3.86
CA ASP A 52 -40.54 -0.28 -2.95
C ASP A 52 -39.80 -1.62 -2.78
N ASP A 53 -38.97 -2.00 -3.74
CA ASP A 53 -38.10 -3.20 -3.71
C ASP A 53 -36.75 -2.93 -3.04
N GLY A 54 -36.50 -1.69 -2.60
CA GLY A 54 -35.28 -1.30 -1.90
C GLY A 54 -34.10 -0.99 -2.83
N ALA A 55 -34.31 -0.89 -4.13
CA ALA A 55 -33.29 -0.50 -5.10
C ALA A 55 -33.23 1.02 -5.29
N PHE A 56 -32.02 1.53 -5.57
CA PHE A 56 -31.82 2.95 -5.85
C PHE A 56 -31.87 3.19 -7.36
N THR A 57 -32.72 4.12 -7.79
CA THR A 57 -32.82 4.52 -9.20
C THR A 57 -31.83 5.63 -9.51
N ALA A 58 -30.95 5.37 -10.49
CA ALA A 58 -30.04 6.38 -11.00
C ALA A 58 -30.81 7.38 -11.89
N ASN A 59 -30.61 8.67 -11.62
CA ASN A 59 -31.09 9.79 -12.43
C ASN A 59 -29.89 10.65 -12.91
N PRO A 60 -30.07 11.58 -13.87
CA PRO A 60 -28.96 12.37 -14.39
C PRO A 60 -28.16 13.14 -13.31
N GLU A 61 -28.84 13.61 -12.26
CA GLU A 61 -28.23 14.33 -11.14
C GLU A 61 -27.33 13.43 -10.29
N THR A 62 -27.83 12.26 -9.87
CA THR A 62 -27.07 11.26 -9.10
C THR A 62 -25.91 10.69 -9.91
N THR A 63 -26.08 10.41 -11.21
CA THR A 63 -24.97 10.02 -12.09
C THR A 63 -23.90 11.11 -12.18
N THR A 64 -24.30 12.38 -12.30
CA THR A 64 -23.36 13.50 -12.36
C THR A 64 -22.63 13.68 -11.02
N PHE A 65 -23.35 13.54 -9.90
CA PHE A 65 -22.77 13.56 -8.56
C PHE A 65 -21.76 12.43 -8.37
N LEU A 66 -22.08 11.20 -8.75
CA LEU A 66 -21.16 10.06 -8.66
C LEU A 66 -19.91 10.26 -9.52
N LYS A 67 -20.03 10.87 -10.71
CA LYS A 67 -18.87 11.27 -11.53
C LYS A 67 -18.01 12.33 -10.84
N HIS A 68 -18.60 13.26 -10.10
CA HIS A 68 -17.84 14.22 -9.31
C HIS A 68 -17.19 13.57 -8.09
N LEU A 69 -17.87 12.63 -7.44
CA LEU A 69 -17.35 11.88 -6.29
C LEU A 69 -16.15 11.04 -6.71
N ALA A 70 -16.19 10.46 -7.92
CA ALA A 70 -15.09 9.72 -8.51
C ALA A 70 -13.81 10.56 -8.67
N LYS A 71 -13.92 11.88 -8.83
CA LYS A 71 -12.75 12.78 -8.93
C LYS A 71 -11.98 12.93 -7.62
N LEU A 72 -12.54 12.46 -6.50
CA LEU A 72 -11.80 12.37 -5.24
C LEU A 72 -10.71 11.29 -5.30
N GLU A 73 -10.78 10.37 -6.28
CA GLU A 73 -9.84 9.26 -6.47
C GLU A 73 -9.63 8.42 -5.20
N LEU A 74 -10.66 8.39 -4.33
CA LEU A 74 -10.69 7.62 -3.10
C LEU A 74 -10.93 6.13 -3.40
N ALA A 75 -10.06 5.29 -2.86
CA ALA A 75 -10.24 3.84 -2.88
C ALA A 75 -10.85 3.37 -1.55
N LEU A 76 -11.95 2.62 -1.60
CA LEU A 76 -12.58 2.04 -0.42
C LEU A 76 -12.36 0.52 -0.40
N TYR A 77 -11.71 0.06 0.67
CA TYR A 77 -11.45 -1.35 0.95
C TYR A 77 -12.29 -1.76 2.15
N PHE A 78 -13.06 -2.82 2.03
CA PHE A 78 -13.80 -3.43 3.14
C PHE A 78 -13.31 -4.87 3.34
N LEU A 79 -12.80 -5.18 4.53
CA LEU A 79 -12.48 -6.55 4.95
C LEU A 79 -13.52 -6.97 5.99
N SER A 80 -14.37 -7.93 5.63
CA SER A 80 -15.38 -8.49 6.52
C SER A 80 -14.80 -9.54 7.48
N ASP A 81 -15.60 -9.90 8.48
CA ASP A 81 -15.34 -10.94 9.48
C ASP A 81 -14.99 -12.31 8.86
N ASP A 82 -15.62 -12.66 7.74
CA ASP A 82 -15.34 -13.87 6.94
C ASP A 82 -14.04 -13.77 6.12
N ARG A 83 -13.27 -12.70 6.35
CA ARG A 83 -11.97 -12.39 5.74
C ARG A 83 -12.04 -12.12 4.25
N SER A 84 -13.23 -11.88 3.70
CA SER A 84 -13.39 -11.50 2.31
C SER A 84 -13.17 -10.01 2.10
N VAL A 85 -12.44 -9.70 1.02
CA VAL A 85 -12.08 -8.32 0.66
C VAL A 85 -13.07 -7.86 -0.40
N HIS A 86 -13.80 -6.80 -0.09
CA HIS A 86 -14.67 -6.10 -1.01
C HIS A 86 -14.04 -4.76 -1.38
N PHE A 87 -13.99 -4.44 -2.68
CA PHE A 87 -13.44 -3.20 -3.19
C PHE A 87 -14.54 -2.34 -3.81
N ALA A 88 -14.61 -1.08 -3.41
CA ALA A 88 -15.45 -0.08 -4.04
C ALA A 88 -14.58 1.11 -4.48
N GLY A 89 -14.42 1.28 -5.79
CA GLY A 89 -13.69 2.40 -6.38
C GLY A 89 -14.29 2.77 -7.73
N VAL A 90 -14.34 4.07 -8.02
CA VAL A 90 -14.82 4.59 -9.31
C VAL A 90 -13.62 5.18 -10.05
N GLY A 91 -13.03 4.42 -10.99
CA GLY A 91 -11.95 4.94 -11.83
C GLY A 91 -11.21 3.89 -12.68
N THR A 92 -11.40 4.02 -14.00
CA THR A 92 -10.73 3.41 -15.17
C THR A 92 -10.75 1.89 -15.33
N SER A 93 -11.09 1.48 -16.55
CA SER A 93 -11.25 0.14 -17.12
C SER A 93 -10.00 -0.76 -17.12
N ASP A 94 -9.05 -0.55 -16.21
CA ASP A 94 -7.93 -1.48 -16.01
C ASP A 94 -8.40 -2.66 -15.14
N SER A 95 -9.44 -3.34 -15.62
CA SER A 95 -9.67 -4.73 -15.26
C SER A 95 -8.59 -5.55 -15.97
N MET A 96 -7.53 -5.93 -15.26
CA MET A 96 -6.72 -7.07 -15.68
C MET A 96 -7.59 -8.33 -15.53
N SER A 97 -8.40 -8.61 -16.55
CA SER A 97 -9.04 -9.91 -16.74
C SER A 97 -7.95 -10.91 -17.12
N PHE A 98 -7.81 -11.98 -16.35
CA PHE A 98 -6.94 -13.09 -16.73
C PHE A 98 -7.80 -14.20 -17.35
N ASP A 99 -7.53 -14.48 -18.63
CA ASP A 99 -8.10 -15.62 -19.35
C ASP A 99 -7.22 -16.84 -19.06
N GLY A 100 -7.76 -17.79 -18.30
CA GLY A 100 -7.01 -18.91 -17.77
C GLY A 100 -7.90 -19.96 -17.11
N GLY A 101 -8.68 -20.66 -17.93
CA GLY A 101 -9.17 -22.03 -17.69
C GLY A 101 -10.16 -22.26 -16.54
N ASP A 102 -11.44 -22.39 -16.87
CA ASP A 102 -12.48 -23.17 -16.17
C ASP A 102 -12.73 -22.89 -14.66
N LEU A 103 -12.61 -21.63 -14.23
CA LEU A 103 -13.20 -21.18 -12.96
C LEU A 103 -14.01 -19.90 -13.20
N ASP A 104 -15.33 -20.06 -13.33
CA ASP A 104 -16.36 -19.01 -13.35
C ASP A 104 -16.46 -18.25 -12.00
N GLU A 105 -15.33 -17.79 -11.45
CA GLU A 105 -15.28 -16.92 -10.28
C GLU A 105 -14.74 -15.55 -10.69
N GLU A 106 -15.53 -14.85 -11.51
CA GLU A 106 -15.49 -13.40 -11.67
C GLU A 106 -15.75 -12.78 -10.27
N VAL A 107 -14.72 -12.63 -9.44
CA VAL A 107 -14.70 -11.56 -8.44
C VAL A 107 -14.51 -10.29 -9.24
N ILE A 108 -15.64 -9.75 -9.71
CA ILE A 108 -15.74 -8.56 -10.54
C ILE A 108 -15.09 -7.39 -9.80
N PHE A 109 -13.80 -7.17 -10.07
CA PHE A 109 -13.13 -5.90 -9.84
C PHE A 109 -13.59 -4.95 -10.96
N ALA A 110 -14.31 -3.91 -10.57
CA ALA A 110 -14.85 -2.86 -11.43
C ALA A 110 -15.90 -3.34 -12.48
N ARG A 111 -17.14 -3.57 -12.05
CA ARG A 111 -18.32 -3.30 -12.88
C ARG A 111 -19.48 -2.77 -12.05
N ASN A 112 -19.82 -1.52 -12.35
CA ASN A 112 -21.15 -0.91 -12.29
C ASN A 112 -21.87 -0.79 -10.93
N TYR A 113 -21.90 0.46 -10.44
CA TYR A 113 -22.96 1.08 -9.61
C TYR A 113 -23.30 0.44 -8.24
N PRO A 114 -23.88 1.21 -7.29
CA PRO A 114 -24.12 0.77 -5.92
C PRO A 114 -25.35 -0.15 -5.87
N GLY A 115 -25.18 -1.39 -6.32
CA GLY A 115 -26.25 -2.40 -6.33
C GLY A 115 -25.81 -3.79 -5.85
N HIS A 116 -24.52 -4.07 -5.84
CA HIS A 116 -24.00 -5.42 -5.56
C HIS A 116 -22.88 -5.42 -4.52
N VAL A 117 -23.15 -4.90 -3.32
CA VAL A 117 -22.21 -5.04 -2.17
C VAL A 117 -22.46 -6.33 -1.38
N PHE A 118 -23.55 -7.08 -1.62
CA PHE A 118 -23.86 -8.27 -0.82
C PHE A 118 -24.49 -9.39 -1.66
N GLN A 119 -23.67 -10.22 -2.31
CA GLN A 119 -24.10 -11.57 -2.70
C GLN A 119 -23.28 -12.61 -1.92
N ARG A 120 -23.82 -12.95 -0.74
CA ARG A 120 -23.35 -14.05 0.11
C ARG A 120 -23.80 -15.36 -0.54
N ARG A 121 -23.00 -15.92 -1.46
CA ARG A 121 -23.18 -17.34 -1.85
C ARG A 121 -22.51 -18.22 -0.80
N MET A 122 -23.31 -19.13 -0.23
CA MET A 122 -22.90 -20.11 0.77
C MET A 122 -21.91 -21.10 0.15
N PHE A 123 -20.61 -20.82 0.26
CA PHE A 123 -19.57 -21.82 0.02
C PHE A 123 -19.50 -22.78 1.20
N ARG A 124 -19.60 -24.08 0.92
CA ARG A 124 -19.26 -25.14 1.89
C ARG A 124 -17.73 -25.18 2.02
N GLY A 125 -17.17 -24.44 2.99
CA GLY A 125 -15.75 -24.52 3.35
C GLY A 125 -15.09 -23.16 3.64
N LEU A 126 -15.35 -22.58 4.82
CA LEU A 126 -14.77 -21.28 5.23
C LEU A 126 -13.23 -21.26 5.18
N GLU A 127 -12.57 -22.37 5.52
CA GLU A 127 -11.11 -22.45 5.51
C GLU A 127 -10.50 -22.45 4.10
N GLN A 128 -11.13 -23.15 3.15
CA GLN A 128 -10.70 -23.14 1.75
C GLN A 128 -10.83 -21.74 1.14
N ARG A 129 -11.94 -21.04 1.44
CA ARG A 129 -12.12 -19.65 1.00
C ARG A 129 -11.06 -18.72 1.58
N ALA A 130 -10.76 -18.81 2.87
CA ALA A 130 -9.73 -17.99 3.51
C ALA A 130 -8.33 -18.25 2.92
N GLN A 131 -8.01 -19.50 2.56
CA GLN A 131 -6.77 -19.86 1.88
C GLN A 131 -6.69 -19.25 0.48
N LEU A 132 -7.75 -19.37 -0.32
CA LEU A 132 -7.82 -18.77 -1.66
C LEU A 132 -7.65 -17.25 -1.61
N LEU A 133 -8.34 -16.58 -0.67
CA LEU A 133 -8.24 -15.13 -0.49
C LEU A 133 -6.84 -14.69 -0.09
N LEU A 134 -6.17 -15.45 0.79
CA LEU A 134 -4.78 -15.20 1.16
C LEU A 134 -3.86 -15.33 -0.05
N GLN A 135 -3.96 -16.43 -0.80
CA GLN A 135 -3.14 -16.65 -2.00
C GLN A 135 -3.34 -15.53 -3.03
N GLN A 136 -4.59 -15.12 -3.27
CA GLN A 136 -4.88 -14.01 -4.17
C GLN A 136 -4.29 -12.68 -3.68
N SER A 137 -4.37 -12.39 -2.38
CA SER A 137 -3.81 -11.16 -1.81
C SER A 137 -2.28 -11.12 -1.91
N ILE A 138 -1.61 -12.25 -1.68
CA ILE A 138 -0.16 -12.42 -1.88
C ILE A 138 0.20 -12.14 -3.33
N LEU A 139 -0.43 -12.84 -4.28
CA LEU A 139 -0.14 -12.68 -5.72
C LEU A 139 -0.35 -11.25 -6.22
N ARG A 140 -1.42 -10.58 -5.76
CA ARG A 140 -1.67 -9.17 -6.14
C ARG A 140 -0.60 -8.25 -5.57
N SER A 141 -0.21 -8.46 -4.32
CA SER A 141 0.85 -7.68 -3.68
C SER A 141 2.20 -7.86 -4.39
N GLU A 142 2.55 -9.10 -4.77
CA GLU A 142 3.77 -9.40 -5.52
C GLU A 142 3.78 -8.70 -6.89
N ARG A 143 2.70 -8.82 -7.65
CA ARG A 143 2.57 -8.15 -8.95
C ARG A 143 2.64 -6.64 -8.83
N TRP A 144 2.00 -6.08 -7.80
CA TRP A 144 2.06 -4.64 -7.54
C TRP A 144 3.50 -4.21 -7.24
N LEU A 145 4.20 -4.90 -6.32
CA LEU A 145 5.60 -4.63 -6.00
C LEU A 145 6.53 -4.75 -7.21
N GLN A 146 6.35 -5.78 -8.03
CA GLN A 146 7.09 -5.97 -9.28
C GLN A 146 6.81 -4.83 -10.27
N SER A 147 5.56 -4.40 -10.42
CA SER A 147 5.21 -3.29 -11.31
C SER A 147 5.85 -1.97 -10.86
N GLN A 148 5.92 -1.72 -9.55
CA GLN A 148 6.60 -0.57 -8.98
C GLN A 148 8.12 -0.65 -9.20
N ALA A 149 8.72 -1.84 -9.08
CA ALA A 149 10.13 -2.05 -9.37
C ALA A 149 10.46 -1.75 -10.84
N VAL A 150 9.63 -2.21 -11.79
CA VAL A 150 9.80 -1.90 -13.22
C VAL A 150 9.68 -0.39 -13.48
N ARG A 151 8.70 0.28 -12.86
CA ARG A 151 8.55 1.75 -12.97
C ARG A 151 9.76 2.47 -12.40
N GLY A 152 10.22 2.11 -11.21
CA GLY A 152 11.40 2.71 -10.57
C GLY A 152 12.68 2.49 -11.38
N ALA A 153 12.87 1.29 -11.94
CA ALA A 153 13.99 0.98 -12.82
C ALA A 153 14.02 1.86 -14.07
N SER A 154 12.85 2.06 -14.70
CA SER A 154 12.73 2.92 -15.89
C SER A 154 13.01 4.41 -15.59
N GLN A 155 12.67 4.89 -14.40
CA GLN A 155 12.94 6.27 -13.97
C GLN A 155 14.43 6.49 -13.61
N GLY A 156 15.09 5.46 -13.08
CA GLY A 156 16.53 5.45 -12.78
C GLY A 156 17.43 5.22 -14.00
N GLU A 157 16.90 4.73 -15.12
CA GLU A 157 17.60 4.69 -16.40
C GLU A 157 17.68 6.10 -17.02
N SER A 158 18.56 6.94 -16.48
CA SER A 158 19.34 7.81 -17.38
C SER A 158 20.03 6.85 -18.34
N SER A 159 19.52 6.74 -19.57
CA SER A 159 19.95 5.80 -20.61
C SER A 159 21.44 5.52 -20.49
N VAL A 160 21.85 4.25 -20.48
CA VAL A 160 23.27 3.85 -20.49
C VAL A 160 24.05 4.63 -21.58
N ASN A 161 23.38 4.99 -22.67
CA ASN A 161 23.93 5.84 -23.74
C ASN A 161 24.21 7.28 -23.28
N ALA A 162 23.35 7.87 -22.43
CA ALA A 162 23.59 9.17 -21.80
C ALA A 162 24.79 9.12 -20.85
N LEU A 163 24.99 8.03 -20.11
CA LEU A 163 26.17 7.83 -19.27
C LEU A 163 27.45 7.76 -20.12
N TYR A 164 27.45 6.97 -21.20
CA TYR A 164 28.59 6.91 -22.11
C TYR A 164 28.86 8.26 -22.79
N ALA A 165 27.81 8.96 -23.24
CA ALA A 165 27.95 10.29 -23.83
C ALA A 165 28.52 11.30 -22.81
N GLU A 166 28.10 11.23 -21.55
CA GLU A 166 28.62 12.08 -20.48
C GLU A 166 30.10 11.78 -20.19
N ILE A 167 30.47 10.51 -20.09
CA ILE A 167 31.87 10.08 -19.91
C ILE A 167 32.71 10.59 -21.08
N LEU A 168 32.28 10.36 -22.33
CA LEU A 168 33.00 10.81 -23.53
C LEU A 168 33.14 12.32 -23.57
N LYS A 169 32.09 13.07 -23.22
CA LYS A 169 32.12 14.53 -23.13
C LYS A 169 33.13 15.00 -22.08
N ARG A 170 33.14 14.41 -20.89
CA ARG A 170 34.10 14.77 -19.84
C ARG A 170 35.54 14.43 -20.26
N ILE A 171 35.78 13.26 -20.86
CA ILE A 171 37.10 12.88 -21.39
C ILE A 171 37.56 13.88 -22.46
N SER A 172 36.68 14.26 -23.40
CA SER A 172 37.01 15.22 -24.47
C SER A 172 37.37 16.62 -23.95
N SER A 173 36.98 16.95 -22.72
CA SER A 173 37.23 18.24 -22.08
C SER A 173 38.44 18.26 -21.14
N LEU A 174 39.11 17.13 -20.93
CA LEU A 174 40.29 17.05 -20.07
C LEU A 174 41.50 17.78 -20.71
N PRO A 175 42.21 18.65 -19.98
CA PRO A 175 43.47 19.21 -20.44
C PRO A 175 44.52 18.11 -20.62
N LEU A 176 45.37 18.19 -21.65
CA LEU A 176 46.47 17.25 -21.92
C LEU A 176 47.51 17.15 -20.79
N THR A 177 47.51 18.09 -19.85
CA THR A 177 48.35 18.11 -18.67
C THR A 177 47.52 18.55 -17.48
N SER A 178 47.30 17.66 -16.52
CA SER A 178 46.67 18.00 -15.26
C SER A 178 47.66 17.89 -14.11
N ASP A 179 47.74 18.98 -13.37
CA ASP A 179 48.43 19.03 -12.09
C ASP A 179 47.48 18.48 -11.01
N LEU A 180 48.04 17.83 -9.99
CA LEU A 180 47.38 17.03 -8.94
C LEU A 180 46.46 17.81 -7.96
N ALA A 181 45.74 18.83 -8.42
CA ALA A 181 44.88 19.72 -7.64
C ALA A 181 43.59 19.05 -7.07
N GLY A 182 43.43 17.73 -7.19
CA GLY A 182 42.17 17.01 -6.94
C GLY A 182 42.06 16.17 -5.66
N LYS A 183 43.09 16.10 -4.79
CA LYS A 183 43.08 15.26 -3.57
C LYS A 183 41.77 15.29 -2.75
N PRO A 184 41.23 16.47 -2.36
CA PRO A 184 39.97 16.52 -1.60
C PRO A 184 38.75 16.01 -2.37
N LYS A 185 38.75 16.06 -3.71
CA LYS A 185 37.67 15.50 -4.54
C LYS A 185 37.73 13.97 -4.59
N ILE A 186 38.94 13.40 -4.53
CA ILE A 186 39.14 11.94 -4.51
C ILE A 186 38.64 11.37 -3.18
N ASP A 187 39.06 11.93 -2.05
CA ASP A 187 38.64 11.43 -0.74
C ASP A 187 37.11 11.50 -0.55
N ALA A 188 36.47 12.55 -1.08
CA ALA A 188 35.01 12.66 -1.10
C ALA A 188 34.34 11.56 -1.95
N LEU A 189 34.87 11.24 -3.13
CA LEU A 189 34.34 10.16 -3.97
C LEU A 189 34.52 8.79 -3.32
N LEU A 190 35.70 8.53 -2.75
CA LEU A 190 35.97 7.28 -2.03
C LEU A 190 35.00 7.08 -0.86
N LYS A 191 34.68 8.16 -0.13
CA LYS A 191 33.66 8.13 0.92
C LYS A 191 32.27 7.84 0.35
N ARG A 192 31.83 8.56 -0.69
CA ARG A 192 30.54 8.32 -1.36
C ARG A 192 30.38 6.87 -1.80
N MET A 193 31.42 6.28 -2.37
CA MET A 193 31.41 4.87 -2.79
C MET A 193 31.26 3.90 -1.62
N ALA A 194 31.90 4.18 -0.48
CA ALA A 194 31.75 3.38 0.72
C ALA A 194 30.32 3.47 1.30
N ASP A 195 29.75 4.68 1.32
CA ASP A 195 28.37 4.91 1.76
C ASP A 195 27.36 4.21 0.82
N LEU A 196 27.62 4.24 -0.50
CA LEU A 196 26.80 3.55 -1.50
C LEU A 196 26.84 2.04 -1.40
N GLU A 197 28.01 1.45 -1.10
CA GLU A 197 28.11 0.01 -0.88
C GLU A 197 27.18 -0.43 0.26
N ILE A 198 27.20 0.29 1.39
CA ILE A 198 26.32 0.00 2.53
C ILE A 198 24.85 0.17 2.12
N ARG A 199 24.50 1.31 1.51
CA ARG A 199 23.12 1.60 1.10
C ARG A 199 22.59 0.55 0.11
N SER A 200 23.40 0.14 -0.87
CA SER A 200 23.00 -0.81 -1.91
C SER A 200 22.61 -2.19 -1.37
N ARG A 201 23.16 -2.61 -0.22
CA ARG A 201 22.82 -3.90 0.41
C ARG A 201 21.35 -3.99 0.80
N GLU A 202 20.77 -2.87 1.24
CA GLU A 202 19.37 -2.79 1.65
C GLU A 202 18.41 -3.01 0.46
N PHE A 203 18.86 -2.70 -0.75
CA PHE A 203 18.13 -2.92 -2.00
C PHE A 203 18.40 -4.33 -2.55
N ALA A 204 19.65 -4.77 -2.50
CA ALA A 204 20.07 -6.10 -2.94
C ALA A 204 19.38 -7.22 -2.15
N ARG A 205 19.12 -7.01 -0.85
CA ARG A 205 18.36 -7.93 0.01
C ARG A 205 16.99 -8.31 -0.57
N TYR A 206 16.36 -7.42 -1.33
CA TYR A 206 15.04 -7.61 -1.94
C TYR A 206 15.11 -7.85 -3.45
N GLY A 207 16.32 -8.02 -4.01
CA GLY A 207 16.53 -8.18 -5.44
C GLY A 207 16.27 -6.92 -6.28
N LEU A 208 16.06 -5.75 -5.65
CA LEU A 208 15.67 -4.53 -6.37
C LEU A 208 16.81 -3.96 -7.24
N ILE A 209 17.99 -3.84 -6.64
CA ILE A 209 19.21 -3.36 -7.30
C ILE A 209 20.37 -4.24 -6.83
N PRO A 210 21.28 -4.70 -7.73
CA PRO A 210 22.46 -5.45 -7.34
C PRO A 210 23.35 -4.69 -6.35
N GLU A 211 24.05 -5.41 -5.47
CA GLU A 211 25.00 -4.79 -4.54
C GLU A 211 26.11 -4.06 -5.29
N PHE A 212 26.41 -2.84 -4.85
CA PHE A 212 27.49 -2.04 -5.38
C PHE A 212 28.80 -2.39 -4.65
N HIS A 213 29.72 -3.07 -5.34
CA HIS A 213 31.03 -3.43 -4.79
C HIS A 213 32.04 -2.27 -4.90
N GLY A 214 31.84 -1.23 -4.07
CA GLY A 214 32.66 -0.03 -4.07
C GLY A 214 34.13 -0.28 -3.69
N LYS A 215 34.38 -1.17 -2.72
CA LYS A 215 35.74 -1.52 -2.25
C LYS A 215 36.71 -1.94 -3.35
N ASP A 216 36.27 -2.74 -4.31
CA ASP A 216 37.13 -3.25 -5.38
C ASP A 216 37.61 -2.09 -6.27
N ILE A 217 36.68 -1.19 -6.62
CA ILE A 217 36.98 0.01 -7.41
C ILE A 217 37.90 0.96 -6.61
N VAL A 218 37.66 1.14 -5.30
CA VAL A 218 38.53 1.93 -4.41
C VAL A 218 39.95 1.36 -4.38
N GLN A 219 40.11 0.04 -4.34
CA GLN A 219 41.43 -0.60 -4.35
C GLN A 219 42.17 -0.35 -5.65
N VAL A 220 41.48 -0.46 -6.80
CA VAL A 220 42.05 -0.14 -8.12
C VAL A 220 42.49 1.32 -8.19
N ILE A 221 41.68 2.27 -7.70
CA ILE A 221 42.03 3.70 -7.66
C ILE A 221 43.28 3.95 -6.82
N LYS A 222 43.40 3.30 -5.65
CA LYS A 222 44.55 3.46 -4.75
C LYS A 222 45.85 2.91 -5.32
N GLN A 223 45.77 1.87 -6.15
CA GLN A 223 46.92 1.24 -6.80
C GLN A 223 47.31 1.90 -8.13
N ALA A 224 46.42 2.72 -8.70
CA ALA A 224 46.65 3.37 -9.99
C ALA A 224 47.79 4.40 -9.91
N PRO A 225 48.60 4.56 -10.97
CA PRO A 225 49.58 5.64 -11.06
C PRO A 225 48.87 6.99 -10.95
N LYS A 226 49.49 7.95 -10.24
CA LYS A 226 48.93 9.30 -10.03
C LYS A 226 48.52 10.01 -11.33
N THR A 227 49.19 9.71 -12.44
CA THR A 227 48.92 10.26 -13.78
C THR A 227 47.60 9.76 -14.39
N HIS A 228 47.06 8.63 -13.93
CA HIS A 228 45.82 8.03 -14.45
C HIS A 228 44.61 8.36 -13.58
N VAL A 229 44.83 8.87 -12.36
CA VAL A 229 43.76 9.09 -11.38
C VAL A 229 42.69 10.04 -11.92
N GLU A 230 43.07 11.10 -12.65
CA GLU A 230 42.08 12.04 -13.18
C GLU A 230 41.18 11.44 -14.27
N ILE A 231 41.76 10.61 -15.15
CA ILE A 231 41.00 9.85 -16.16
C ILE A 231 40.05 8.87 -15.46
N ILE A 232 40.53 8.16 -14.45
CA ILE A 232 39.71 7.24 -13.66
C ILE A 232 38.55 8.00 -12.99
N MET A 233 38.82 9.15 -12.38
CA MET A 233 37.79 10.00 -11.75
C MET A 233 36.73 10.46 -12.76
N THR A 234 37.15 10.74 -14.00
CA THR A 234 36.25 11.16 -15.07
C THR A 234 35.25 10.07 -15.48
N VAL A 235 35.64 8.80 -15.36
CA VAL A 235 34.79 7.64 -15.67
C VAL A 235 33.98 7.20 -14.46
N VAL A 236 34.60 7.13 -13.28
CA VAL A 236 33.97 6.59 -12.06
C VAL A 236 32.92 7.55 -11.51
N THR A 237 33.15 8.87 -11.58
CA THR A 237 32.20 9.84 -11.00
C THR A 237 30.80 9.75 -11.62
N PRO A 238 30.62 9.79 -12.96
CA PRO A 238 29.30 9.65 -13.58
C PRO A 238 28.65 8.28 -13.30
N TYR A 239 29.46 7.22 -13.19
CA TYR A 239 28.96 5.89 -12.86
C TYR A 239 28.40 5.83 -11.43
N VAL A 240 29.13 6.37 -10.46
CA VAL A 240 28.70 6.49 -9.06
C VAL A 240 27.41 7.31 -8.97
N GLU A 241 27.34 8.46 -9.67
CA GLU A 241 26.14 9.30 -9.76
C GLU A 241 24.95 8.57 -10.42
N SER A 242 25.21 7.66 -11.37
CA SER A 242 24.15 6.82 -11.96
C SER A 242 23.62 5.79 -10.96
N VAL A 243 24.50 5.15 -10.17
CA VAL A 243 24.08 4.19 -9.15
C VAL A 243 23.27 4.88 -8.05
N GLU A 244 23.71 6.05 -7.58
CA GLU A 244 22.97 6.87 -6.62
C GLU A 244 21.54 7.17 -7.12
N ARG A 245 21.41 7.67 -8.35
CA ARG A 245 20.10 7.97 -8.95
C ARG A 245 19.18 6.75 -9.04
N LYS A 246 19.74 5.56 -9.31
CA LYS A 246 18.96 4.32 -9.33
C LYS A 246 18.45 3.95 -7.94
N LEU A 247 19.29 4.06 -6.92
CA LEU A 247 18.90 3.81 -5.52
C LEU A 247 17.83 4.82 -5.08
N ASP A 248 18.01 6.11 -5.39
CA ASP A 248 17.05 7.18 -5.07
C ASP A 248 15.68 6.91 -5.71
N ALA A 249 15.65 6.49 -6.99
CA ALA A 249 14.42 6.17 -7.70
C ALA A 249 13.65 4.97 -7.09
N MET A 250 14.34 4.08 -6.38
CA MET A 250 13.75 2.90 -5.74
C MET A 250 13.56 3.02 -4.23
N GLU A 251 13.96 4.14 -3.62
CA GLU A 251 13.99 4.28 -2.16
C GLU A 251 12.61 4.09 -1.53
N ASN A 252 11.58 4.69 -2.12
CA ASN A 252 10.21 4.56 -1.64
C ASN A 252 9.71 3.10 -1.69
N LEU A 253 10.07 2.35 -2.73
CA LEU A 253 9.70 0.95 -2.86
C LEU A 253 10.46 0.10 -1.84
N GLN A 254 11.77 0.33 -1.70
CA GLN A 254 12.62 -0.37 -0.74
C GLN A 254 12.08 -0.20 0.68
N LYS A 255 11.77 1.04 1.09
CA LYS A 255 11.20 1.34 2.42
C LYS A 255 9.87 0.63 2.66
N ARG A 256 8.98 0.60 1.66
CA ARG A 256 7.67 -0.07 1.75
C ARG A 256 7.82 -1.58 1.93
N VAL A 257 8.68 -2.21 1.13
CA VAL A 257 8.97 -3.64 1.23
C VAL A 257 9.62 -3.98 2.57
N ASP A 258 10.61 -3.20 3.00
CA ASP A 258 11.28 -3.43 4.29
C ASP A 258 10.29 -3.29 5.44
N THR A 259 9.49 -2.22 5.46
CA THR A 259 8.49 -2.00 6.51
C THR A 259 7.49 -3.16 6.57
N LEU A 260 6.95 -3.60 5.42
CA LEU A 260 6.04 -4.73 5.34
C LEU A 260 6.66 -6.02 5.91
N VAL A 261 7.84 -6.38 5.41
CA VAL A 261 8.52 -7.64 5.77
C VAL A 261 8.97 -7.62 7.23
N SER A 262 9.55 -6.50 7.68
CA SER A 262 10.00 -6.32 9.06
C SER A 262 8.85 -6.33 10.05
N LEU A 263 7.72 -5.68 9.73
CA LEU A 263 6.51 -5.71 10.57
C LEU A 263 5.94 -7.12 10.69
N LEU A 264 5.71 -7.83 9.57
CA LEU A 264 5.18 -9.19 9.60
C LEU A 264 6.08 -10.14 10.38
N ASN A 265 7.39 -10.08 10.15
CA ASN A 265 8.37 -10.88 10.91
C ASN A 265 8.39 -10.55 12.41
N SER A 266 8.07 -9.32 12.80
CA SER A 266 7.98 -8.94 14.22
C SER A 266 6.78 -9.57 14.94
N PHE A 267 5.80 -10.10 14.21
CA PHE A 267 4.69 -10.87 14.78
C PHE A 267 5.01 -12.36 14.83
N TYR A 268 5.67 -12.91 13.80
CA TYR A 268 5.90 -14.34 13.66
C TYR A 268 6.89 -14.90 14.69
N SER A 269 6.75 -16.19 15.01
CA SER A 269 7.65 -16.91 15.91
C SER A 269 8.03 -18.25 15.32
N GLY A 270 9.34 -18.52 15.19
CA GLY A 270 9.85 -19.73 14.55
C GLY A 270 9.67 -19.78 13.03
N LYS A 271 9.14 -18.70 12.43
CA LYS A 271 8.89 -18.55 10.99
C LYS A 271 9.31 -17.16 10.55
N ALA A 272 9.67 -17.03 9.28
CA ALA A 272 10.05 -15.78 8.66
C ALA A 272 9.43 -15.66 7.26
N LEU A 273 9.05 -14.45 6.91
CA LEU A 273 8.73 -13.99 5.57
C LEU A 273 9.96 -13.31 4.98
N SER A 274 10.32 -13.68 3.76
CA SER A 274 11.24 -12.93 2.90
C SER A 274 10.54 -12.51 1.62
N TYR A 275 11.11 -11.54 0.94
CA TYR A 275 10.65 -11.08 -0.36
C TYR A 275 11.85 -10.90 -1.27
N ASP A 276 11.70 -11.30 -2.53
CA ASP A 276 12.63 -11.00 -3.61
C ASP A 276 11.81 -10.61 -4.84
N VAL A 277 12.19 -9.54 -5.56
CA VAL A 277 11.40 -9.04 -6.69
C VAL A 277 11.24 -10.06 -7.81
N HIS A 278 12.19 -10.97 -7.99
CA HIS A 278 12.17 -11.99 -9.04
C HIS A 278 11.40 -13.24 -8.63
N VAL A 279 11.34 -13.55 -7.33
CA VAL A 279 10.71 -14.78 -6.81
C VAL A 279 9.33 -14.53 -6.17
N GLY A 280 9.13 -13.37 -5.55
CA GLY A 280 7.97 -13.05 -4.73
C GLY A 280 8.20 -13.26 -3.24
N PHE A 281 7.12 -13.43 -2.49
CA PHE A 281 7.17 -13.76 -1.06
C PHE A 281 7.55 -15.23 -0.85
N ALA A 282 8.43 -15.47 0.10
CA ALA A 282 8.76 -16.81 0.56
C ALA A 282 8.61 -16.90 2.07
N LEU A 283 8.01 -18.00 2.52
CA LEU A 283 7.90 -18.32 3.94
C LEU A 283 8.88 -19.44 4.25
N SER A 284 9.59 -19.31 5.36
CA SER A 284 10.48 -20.35 5.85
C SER A 284 10.43 -20.44 7.37
N THR A 285 10.81 -21.59 7.90
CA THR A 285 11.13 -21.72 9.32
C THR A 285 12.50 -21.13 9.63
N THR A 286 12.83 -20.95 10.91
CA THR A 286 14.17 -20.47 11.34
C THR A 286 15.31 -21.43 10.97
N ASP A 287 15.02 -22.72 10.80
CA ASP A 287 15.95 -23.74 10.29
C ASP A 287 16.02 -23.80 8.74
N GLY A 288 15.36 -22.87 8.04
CA GLY A 288 15.48 -22.70 6.59
C GLY A 288 14.55 -23.59 5.75
N ARG A 289 13.63 -24.34 6.36
CA ARG A 289 12.65 -25.14 5.60
C ARG A 289 11.58 -24.23 5.01
N ARG A 290 11.33 -24.38 3.70
CA ARG A 290 10.27 -23.63 3.00
C ARG A 290 8.89 -24.06 3.50
N LEU A 291 8.02 -23.08 3.72
CA LEU A 291 6.64 -23.25 4.15
C LEU A 291 5.68 -22.81 3.04
N GLN A 292 4.53 -23.48 2.97
CA GLN A 292 3.40 -22.99 2.20
C GLN A 292 2.53 -22.09 3.10
N PRO A 293 1.78 -21.11 2.55
CA PRO A 293 0.91 -20.22 3.35
C PRO A 293 -0.08 -20.96 4.25
N GLU A 294 -0.50 -22.17 3.88
CA GLU A 294 -1.42 -23.02 4.63
C GLU A 294 -0.79 -23.56 5.93
N MET A 295 0.55 -23.59 6.01
CA MET A 295 1.32 -23.99 7.19
C MET A 295 1.48 -22.85 8.21
N LEU A 296 0.96 -21.65 7.91
CA LEU A 296 0.83 -20.57 8.87
C LEU A 296 -0.37 -20.80 9.80
N SER A 297 -0.23 -20.42 11.06
CA SER A 297 -1.35 -20.39 12.00
C SER A 297 -2.44 -19.43 11.50
N SER A 298 -3.68 -19.61 11.96
CA SER A 298 -4.81 -18.78 11.53
C SER A 298 -4.56 -17.27 11.74
N GLY A 299 -3.89 -16.89 12.84
CA GLY A 299 -3.49 -15.51 13.11
C GLY A 299 -2.38 -15.01 12.19
N GLU A 300 -1.36 -15.83 11.91
CA GLU A 300 -0.28 -15.46 10.97
C GLU A 300 -0.81 -15.25 9.54
N ARG A 301 -1.73 -16.12 9.11
CA ARG A 301 -2.45 -16.00 7.83
C ARG A 301 -3.27 -14.70 7.79
N HIS A 302 -3.97 -14.38 8.87
CA HIS A 302 -4.79 -13.18 8.95
C HIS A 302 -3.95 -11.90 8.90
N LEU A 303 -2.82 -11.86 9.62
CA LEU A 303 -1.87 -10.75 9.53
C LEU A 303 -1.33 -10.59 8.10
N LEU A 304 -0.87 -11.68 7.48
CA LEU A 304 -0.36 -11.61 6.10
C LEU A 304 -1.41 -11.05 5.14
N LEU A 305 -2.66 -11.53 5.25
CA LEU A 305 -3.79 -11.02 4.47
C LEU A 305 -3.99 -9.51 4.68
N LEU A 306 -4.04 -9.05 5.93
CA LEU A 306 -4.25 -7.64 6.28
C LEU A 306 -3.16 -6.73 5.69
N PHE A 307 -1.90 -7.09 5.90
CA PHE A 307 -0.77 -6.28 5.46
C PHE A 307 -0.59 -6.30 3.94
N CYS A 308 -0.79 -7.45 3.28
CA CYS A 308 -0.81 -7.53 1.81
C CYS A 308 -1.88 -6.63 1.20
N ASN A 309 -3.10 -6.61 1.75
CA ASN A 309 -4.15 -5.71 1.28
C ASN A 309 -3.81 -4.23 1.54
N THR A 310 -3.20 -3.94 2.69
CA THR A 310 -2.78 -2.57 3.04
C THR A 310 -1.78 -2.03 2.02
N VAL A 311 -0.73 -2.79 1.69
CA VAL A 311 0.35 -2.34 0.80
C VAL A 311 -0.13 -2.01 -0.61
N GLN A 312 -1.11 -2.75 -1.12
CA GLN A 312 -1.69 -2.50 -2.45
C GLN A 312 -2.44 -1.17 -2.55
N ALA A 313 -2.97 -0.66 -1.45
CA ALA A 313 -3.76 0.56 -1.43
C ALA A 313 -2.94 1.84 -1.26
N LEU A 314 -1.62 1.71 -1.08
CA LEU A 314 -0.73 2.81 -0.74
C LEU A 314 -0.41 3.75 -1.92
N ASP A 315 -1.01 3.57 -3.10
CA ASP A 315 -0.80 4.45 -4.27
C ASP A 315 -1.88 5.52 -4.42
N LYS A 316 -2.99 5.40 -3.68
CA LYS A 316 -4.13 6.32 -3.76
C LYS A 316 -4.63 6.64 -2.36
N PRO A 317 -5.25 7.82 -2.17
CA PRO A 317 -6.05 8.09 -0.97
C PRO A 317 -7.04 6.96 -0.72
N SER A 318 -6.91 6.30 0.43
CA SER A 318 -7.60 5.04 0.69
C SER A 318 -8.27 5.00 2.05
N ILE A 319 -9.45 4.40 2.11
CA ILE A 319 -10.17 4.11 3.34
C ILE A 319 -10.25 2.58 3.49
N PHE A 320 -9.74 2.07 4.60
CA PHE A 320 -9.88 0.68 5.02
C PHE A 320 -10.93 0.56 6.10
N VAL A 321 -11.99 -0.19 5.81
CA VAL A 321 -12.98 -0.61 6.79
C VAL A 321 -12.71 -2.07 7.11
N ILE A 322 -12.42 -2.38 8.37
CA ILE A 322 -12.08 -3.75 8.79
C ILE A 322 -13.00 -4.16 9.92
N ASP A 323 -13.72 -5.25 9.71
CA ASP A 323 -14.57 -5.87 10.71
C ASP A 323 -13.78 -6.95 11.44
N GLU A 324 -13.76 -6.86 12.77
CA GLU A 324 -13.10 -7.79 13.68
C GLU A 324 -11.61 -8.10 13.32
N PRO A 325 -10.75 -7.06 13.22
CA PRO A 325 -9.33 -7.20 12.85
C PRO A 325 -8.51 -8.05 13.85
N GLU A 326 -9.04 -8.29 15.06
CA GLU A 326 -8.43 -9.13 16.09
C GLU A 326 -8.66 -10.64 15.90
N ILE A 327 -9.51 -11.06 14.97
CA ILE A 327 -9.90 -12.48 14.87
C ILE A 327 -8.66 -13.35 14.70
N SER A 328 -8.57 -14.38 15.55
CA SER A 328 -7.45 -15.34 15.60
C SER A 328 -6.10 -14.76 16.06
N LEU A 329 -6.03 -13.52 16.54
CA LEU A 329 -4.81 -12.92 17.07
C LEU A 329 -4.71 -13.10 18.59
N ASN A 330 -3.50 -13.36 19.08
CA ASN A 330 -3.23 -13.36 20.51
C ASN A 330 -3.22 -11.92 21.08
N ILE A 331 -3.36 -11.77 22.40
CA ILE A 331 -3.45 -10.46 23.09
C ILE A 331 -2.24 -9.55 22.77
N LYS A 332 -1.02 -10.11 22.72
CA LYS A 332 0.19 -9.35 22.40
C LYS A 332 0.13 -8.76 20.99
N TRP A 333 -0.43 -9.50 20.04
CA TRP A 333 -0.58 -9.06 18.65
C TRP A 333 -1.70 -8.04 18.52
N GLN A 334 -2.85 -8.25 19.18
CA GLN A 334 -3.95 -7.28 19.19
C GLN A 334 -3.48 -5.89 19.64
N ARG A 335 -2.73 -5.81 20.75
CA ARG A 335 -2.16 -4.53 21.25
C ARG A 335 -1.21 -3.81 20.27
N ARG A 336 -0.66 -4.51 19.28
CA ARG A 336 0.32 -3.99 18.32
C ARG A 336 -0.25 -3.82 16.90
N LEU A 337 -1.42 -4.37 16.63
CA LEU A 337 -1.94 -4.44 15.27
C LEU A 337 -2.18 -3.06 14.68
N LEU A 338 -2.88 -2.20 15.41
CA LEU A 338 -3.22 -0.85 14.95
C LEU A 338 -1.99 0.01 14.68
N SER A 339 -1.02 0.01 15.60
CA SER A 339 0.23 0.76 15.41
C SER A 339 1.05 0.21 14.24
N ALA A 340 1.05 -1.11 14.03
CA ALA A 340 1.71 -1.71 12.88
C ALA A 340 1.01 -1.38 11.55
N LEU A 341 -0.33 -1.35 11.49
CA LEU A 341 -1.07 -0.92 10.30
C LEU A 341 -0.78 0.55 9.96
N LEU A 342 -0.77 1.42 10.97
CA LEU A 342 -0.43 2.84 10.82
C LEU A 342 1.03 3.01 10.37
N GLN A 343 1.97 2.27 10.95
CA GLN A 343 3.38 2.29 10.52
C GLN A 343 3.52 1.82 9.06
N CYS A 344 2.77 0.80 8.65
CA CYS A 344 2.81 0.30 7.26
C CYS A 344 2.28 1.33 6.25
N SER A 345 1.50 2.31 6.69
CA SER A 345 0.85 3.32 5.85
C SER A 345 1.27 4.76 6.20
N GLU A 346 2.31 4.95 7.01
CA GLU A 346 2.62 6.22 7.69
C GLU A 346 2.80 7.41 6.73
N GLU A 347 3.40 7.19 5.57
CA GLU A 347 3.65 8.24 4.57
C GLU A 347 2.50 8.41 3.56
N GLN A 348 1.38 7.70 3.76
CA GLN A 348 0.32 7.57 2.76
C GLN A 348 -1.03 8.08 3.28
N PRO A 349 -1.89 8.64 2.40
CA PRO A 349 -3.20 9.14 2.77
C PRO A 349 -4.20 8.00 3.02
N VAL A 350 -3.97 7.20 4.07
CA VAL A 350 -4.79 6.04 4.44
C VAL A 350 -5.53 6.29 5.75
N GLN A 351 -6.84 6.04 5.75
CA GLN A 351 -7.68 6.07 6.94
C GLN A 351 -8.21 4.68 7.26
N TYR A 352 -8.11 4.27 8.53
CA TYR A 352 -8.71 3.03 9.02
C TYR A 352 -9.99 3.31 9.81
N PHE A 353 -11.03 2.54 9.54
CA PHE A 353 -12.23 2.38 10.35
C PHE A 353 -12.32 0.93 10.78
N LEU A 354 -12.37 0.68 12.08
CA LEU A 354 -12.41 -0.67 12.62
C LEU A 354 -13.69 -0.87 13.43
N ALA A 355 -14.35 -2.00 13.21
CA ALA A 355 -15.35 -2.53 14.13
C ALA A 355 -14.71 -3.66 14.93
N SER A 356 -14.78 -3.60 16.25
CA SER A 356 -14.04 -4.51 17.12
C SER A 356 -14.68 -4.57 18.51
N HIS A 357 -14.71 -5.76 19.09
CA HIS A 357 -15.05 -5.98 20.50
C HIS A 357 -13.80 -6.01 21.41
N SER A 358 -12.59 -6.01 20.85
CA SER A 358 -11.33 -6.05 21.60
C SER A 358 -10.98 -4.71 22.26
N LEU A 359 -11.08 -4.68 23.58
CA LEU A 359 -10.56 -3.57 24.39
C LEU A 359 -9.04 -3.40 24.25
N GLU A 360 -8.32 -4.46 23.88
CA GLU A 360 -6.85 -4.45 23.73
C GLU A 360 -6.42 -3.65 22.50
N LEU A 361 -7.21 -3.69 21.41
CA LEU A 361 -7.03 -2.81 20.26
C LEU A 361 -7.35 -1.35 20.61
N LEU A 362 -8.47 -1.13 21.31
CA LEU A 362 -8.97 0.20 21.62
C LEU A 362 -8.17 0.95 22.68
N ALA A 363 -7.45 0.24 23.56
CA ALA A 363 -6.80 0.81 24.74
C ALA A 363 -5.86 1.99 24.43
N GLN A 364 -5.14 1.94 23.31
CA GLN A 364 -4.19 2.98 22.90
C GLN A 364 -4.84 4.13 22.11
N TYR A 365 -6.05 3.93 21.59
CA TYR A 365 -6.71 4.83 20.64
C TYR A 365 -8.11 5.27 21.12
N ARG A 366 -8.34 5.31 22.45
CA ARG A 366 -9.66 5.60 23.05
C ARG A 366 -10.26 6.93 22.59
N ASN A 367 -9.45 7.95 22.36
CA ASN A 367 -9.90 9.26 21.89
C ASN A 367 -10.46 9.23 20.46
N ASN A 368 -10.21 8.14 19.72
CA ASN A 368 -10.68 7.91 18.36
C ASN A 368 -11.69 6.76 18.30
N ALA A 369 -12.19 6.29 19.45
CA ALA A 369 -13.16 5.21 19.54
C ALA A 369 -14.57 5.76 19.78
N ILE A 370 -15.56 5.17 19.11
CA ILE A 370 -16.98 5.47 19.32
C ILE A 370 -17.64 4.18 19.80
N ARG A 371 -18.30 4.25 20.97
CA ARG A 371 -19.11 3.14 21.45
C ARG A 371 -20.39 3.06 20.62
N LEU A 372 -20.64 1.90 20.04
CA LEU A 372 -21.93 1.59 19.45
C LEU A 372 -22.94 1.28 20.57
N VAL A 373 -24.10 1.90 20.50
CA VAL A 373 -25.23 1.70 21.43
C VAL A 373 -26.41 1.12 20.67
N SER A 374 -27.15 0.24 21.32
CA SER A 374 -28.36 -0.32 20.70
C SER A 374 -29.47 0.74 20.66
N GLU A 375 -30.42 0.57 19.73
CA GLU A 375 -31.57 1.48 19.60
C GLU A 375 -32.42 1.56 20.88
N GLN A 376 -32.45 0.47 21.66
CA GLN A 376 -33.14 0.42 22.96
C GLN A 376 -32.43 1.29 24.01
N GLU A 377 -31.10 1.24 24.09
CA GLU A 377 -30.32 2.08 25.03
C GLU A 377 -30.45 3.58 24.72
N VAL A 378 -30.61 3.94 23.45
CA VAL A 378 -30.84 5.33 23.02
C VAL A 378 -32.23 5.82 23.46
N LYS A 379 -33.26 4.96 23.35
CA LYS A 379 -34.64 5.27 23.78
C LYS A 379 -34.77 5.39 25.29
N ASP A 380 -33.98 4.62 26.04
CA ASP A 380 -33.99 4.62 27.52
C ASP A 380 -33.15 5.75 28.15
N GLY A 381 -32.50 6.59 27.34
CA GLY A 381 -31.91 7.85 27.80
C GLY A 381 -30.63 7.72 28.63
N THR A 382 -29.89 6.61 28.53
CA THR A 382 -28.62 6.41 29.29
C THR A 382 -27.36 6.49 28.42
N PRO A 383 -26.86 7.68 28.06
CA PRO A 383 -25.49 7.80 27.58
C PRO A 383 -24.53 7.79 28.77
N LYS A 384 -24.04 6.61 29.16
CA LYS A 384 -22.83 6.52 29.99
C LYS A 384 -21.63 6.68 29.07
N ASN A 385 -21.10 7.91 29.00
CA ASN A 385 -19.80 8.17 28.37
C ASN A 385 -18.74 7.28 29.03
N ALA A 386 -17.87 6.69 28.20
CA ALA A 386 -16.69 5.94 28.64
C ALA A 386 -15.53 6.88 28.97
#